data_AF-A0A5C2CYS6-F1
#
_entry.id   AF-A0A5C2CYS6-F1
#
_cell.length_a   1.000
_cell.length_b   1.000
_cell.length_c   1.000
_cell.angle_alpha   90.00
_cell.angle_beta   90.00
_cell.angle_gamma   90.00
#
_symmetry.space_group_name_H-M   'P 1'
#
loop_
_entity.id
_entity.type
_entity.pdbx_description
1 polymer ?
#
loop_
_entity_poly.entity_id
_entity_poly.type
_entity_poly.pdbx_seq_one_letter_code
_entity_poly.pdbx_strand_id
1 'polypeptide(L)' 'MDCPIAAFGGIDDQDVSLEDLAAWSEQTTSSSSHQMFPGDHFYLLDGIAPLLKEIARHLDRVPAISGATRQ' A
#
# COMPACT_ATOMS: atom_id res chain seq x y z
N MET A 1 -11.20 4.96 -7.77
CA MET A 1 -10.41 6.21 -7.60
C MET A 1 -9.33 6.27 -8.67
N ASP A 2 -8.76 7.44 -8.98
CA ASP A 2 -7.69 7.62 -9.98
C ASP A 2 -6.28 7.74 -9.37
N CYS A 3 -6.16 7.51 -8.05
CA CYS A 3 -4.89 7.50 -7.35
C CYS A 3 -4.32 6.08 -7.22
N PRO A 4 -2.97 5.93 -7.17
CA PRO A 4 -2.36 4.64 -6.86
C PRO A 4 -2.78 4.11 -5.48
N ILE A 5 -2.90 2.79 -5.34
CA ILE A 5 -3.16 2.12 -4.06
C ILE A 5 -2.03 1.12 -3.76
N ALA A 6 -1.46 1.20 -2.55
CA ALA A 6 -0.56 0.18 -2.03
C ALA A 6 -1.18 -0.41 -0.76
N ALA A 7 -1.48 -1.71 -0.78
CA ALA A 7 -2.10 -2.43 0.33
C ALA A 7 -1.07 -3.33 1.05
N PHE A 8 -1.13 -3.40 2.37
CA PHE A 8 -0.17 -4.13 3.19
C PHE A 8 -0.90 -4.96 4.24
N GLY A 9 -0.47 -6.21 4.47
CA GLY A 9 -1.10 -7.13 5.40
C GLY A 9 -0.11 -8.06 6.11
N GLY A 10 -0.56 -8.72 7.18
CA GLY A 10 0.21 -9.72 7.92
C GLY A 10 0.04 -11.12 7.32
N ILE A 11 1.11 -11.89 7.21
CA ILE A 11 1.09 -13.28 6.69
C ILE A 11 0.21 -14.18 7.57
N ASP A 12 0.20 -13.93 8.88
CA ASP A 12 -0.51 -14.73 9.88
C ASP A 12 -1.85 -14.08 10.30
N ASP A 13 -2.28 -13.01 9.60
CA ASP A 13 -3.57 -12.36 9.83
C ASP A 13 -4.72 -13.33 9.53
N GLN A 14 -5.60 -13.53 10.50
CA GLN A 14 -6.74 -14.44 10.40
C GLN A 14 -7.99 -13.75 9.83
N ASP A 15 -8.02 -12.42 9.84
CA ASP A 15 -9.17 -11.62 9.43
C ASP A 15 -9.05 -11.15 7.98
N VAL A 16 -7.82 -11.07 7.44
CA VAL A 16 -7.54 -10.57 6.09
C VAL A 16 -6.63 -11.52 5.34
N SER A 17 -7.15 -12.15 4.28
CA SER A 17 -6.36 -13.00 3.40
C SER A 17 -5.58 -12.20 2.35
N LEU A 18 -4.64 -12.86 1.67
CA LEU A 18 -3.97 -12.28 0.50
C LEU A 18 -4.97 -11.91 -0.61
N GLU A 19 -6.05 -12.68 -0.78
CA GLU A 19 -7.08 -12.42 -1.79
C GLU A 19 -7.86 -11.15 -1.44
N ASP A 20 -8.26 -10.99 -0.18
CA ASP A 20 -8.91 -9.77 0.31
C ASP A 20 -8.02 -8.54 0.12
N LEU A 21 -6.72 -8.70 0.38
CA LEU A 21 -5.75 -7.62 0.18
C LEU A 21 -5.56 -7.28 -1.31
N ALA A 22 -5.52 -8.30 -2.18
CA ALA A 22 -5.36 -8.11 -3.63
C ALA A 22 -6.60 -7.48 -4.29
N ALA A 23 -7.80 -7.72 -3.74
CA ALA A 23 -9.06 -7.14 -4.21
C ALA A 23 -9.10 -5.60 -4.14
N TRP A 24 -8.20 -4.97 -3.38
CA TRP A 24 -8.02 -3.51 -3.41
C TRP A 24 -7.65 -2.95 -4.79
N SER A 25 -7.11 -3.78 -5.69
CA SER A 25 -6.87 -3.40 -7.08
C SER A 25 -8.15 -2.98 -7.81
N GLU A 26 -9.31 -3.49 -7.40
CA GLU A 26 -10.61 -3.16 -8.00
C GLU A 26 -11.13 -1.76 -7.60
N GLN A 27 -10.53 -1.15 -6.56
CA GLN A 27 -10.96 0.15 -6.03
C GLN A 27 -10.29 1.34 -6.76
N THR A 28 -9.35 1.07 -7.66
CA THR A 28 -8.63 2.09 -8.43
C THR A 28 -8.57 1.77 -9.92
N THR A 29 -8.61 2.81 -10.76
CA THR A 29 -8.29 2.71 -12.19
C THR A 29 -6.83 3.05 -12.48
N SER A 30 -6.05 3.38 -11.43
CA SER A 30 -4.61 3.65 -11.48
C SER A 30 -3.82 2.40 -11.09
N SER A 31 -2.51 2.54 -10.88
CA SER A 31 -1.66 1.42 -10.45
C SER A 31 -2.03 0.94 -9.04
N SER A 32 -2.04 -0.37 -8.84
CA SER A 32 -2.20 -0.99 -7.53
C SER A 32 -1.06 -1.96 -7.23
N SER A 33 -0.78 -2.17 -5.94
CA SER A 33 0.17 -3.17 -5.46
C SER A 33 -0.26 -3.68 -4.08
N HIS A 34 0.13 -4.91 -3.75
CA HIS A 34 -0.05 -5.47 -2.41
C HIS A 34 1.21 -6.19 -1.96
N GLN A 35 1.47 -6.21 -0.64
CA GLN A 35 2.60 -6.93 -0.06
C GLN A 35 2.26 -7.42 1.36
N MET A 36 2.63 -8.67 1.63
CA MET A 36 2.47 -9.28 2.96
C MET A 36 3.77 -9.18 3.77
N PHE A 37 3.65 -8.98 5.07
CA PHE A 37 4.76 -8.92 6.03
C PHE A 37 4.60 -10.02 7.09
N PRO A 38 5.71 -10.51 7.69
CA PRO A 38 5.62 -11.40 8.84
C PRO A 38 4.84 -10.74 9.99
N GLY A 39 4.00 -11.52 10.67
CA GLY A 39 3.14 -11.04 11.74
C GLY A 39 1.65 -11.23 11.43
N ASP A 40 0.82 -11.01 12.45
CA ASP A 40 -0.63 -11.11 12.37
C ASP A 40 -1.27 -9.77 11.92
N HIS A 41 -2.51 -9.51 12.32
CA HIS A 41 -3.20 -8.24 12.08
C HIS A 41 -2.38 -7.00 12.52
N PHE A 42 -1.52 -7.16 13.53
CA PHE A 42 -0.66 -6.13 14.08
C PHE A 42 0.80 -6.23 13.57
N TYR A 43 1.05 -6.84 12.40
CA TYR A 43 2.39 -6.99 11.79
C TYR A 43 3.26 -5.72 11.81
N LEU A 44 2.65 -4.54 11.78
CA LEU A 44 3.34 -3.25 11.86
C LEU A 44 4.05 -3.01 13.21
N LEU A 45 3.60 -3.65 14.29
CA LEU A 45 4.19 -3.57 15.64
C LEU A 45 5.42 -4.48 15.79
N ASP A 46 5.46 -5.61 15.08
CA ASP A 46 6.58 -6.58 15.15
C ASP A 46 7.82 -6.11 14.36
N GLY A 47 7.64 -5.14 13.47
CA GLY A 47 8.74 -4.55 12.71
C GLY A 47 8.27 -3.51 11.70
N ILE A 48 8.23 -2.24 12.10
CA ILE A 48 7.73 -1.16 11.25
C ILE A 48 8.73 -0.76 10.13
N ALA A 49 10.02 -1.06 10.27
CA ALA A 49 11.05 -0.56 9.36
C ALA A 49 10.91 -1.07 7.90
N PRO A 50 10.68 -2.38 7.65
CA PRO A 50 10.37 -2.87 6.30
C PRO A 50 9.13 -2.22 5.68
N LEU A 51 8.08 -1.99 6.47
CA LEU A 51 6.86 -1.32 6.02
C LEU A 51 7.14 0.14 5.63
N LEU A 52 7.86 0.90 6.47
CA LEU A 52 8.22 2.29 6.17
C LEU A 52 9.08 2.42 4.92
N LYS A 53 10.02 1.49 4.70
CA LYS A 53 10.83 1.44 3.48
C LYS A 53 9.94 1.30 2.24
N GLU A 54 8.92 0.46 2.33
CA GLU A 54 8.00 0.22 1.22
C GLU A 54 7.09 1.42 0.97
N ILE A 55 6.57 2.04 2.03
CA ILE A 55 5.82 3.31 1.93
C ILE A 55 6.67 4.38 1.24
N ALA A 56 7.91 4.58 1.67
CA ALA A 56 8.81 5.56 1.04
C ALA A 56 9.03 5.27 -0.46
N ARG A 57 9.24 4.00 -0.82
CA ARG A 57 9.39 3.56 -2.22
C ARG A 57 8.15 3.88 -3.06
N HIS A 58 6.95 3.84 -2.48
CA HIS A 58 5.72 4.19 -3.19
C HIS A 58 5.58 5.70 -3.37
N LEU A 59 5.94 6.49 -2.37
CA LEU A 59 5.90 7.95 -2.43
C LEU A 59 6.91 8.52 -3.43
N ASP A 60 8.11 7.96 -3.53
CA ASP A 60 9.13 8.39 -4.50
C ASP A 60 8.69 8.20 -5.97
N ARG A 61 7.68 7.35 -6.21
CA ARG A 61 7.17 7.05 -7.55
C ARG A 61 5.95 7.88 -7.93
N VAL A 62 5.39 8.64 -6.99
CA VAL A 62 4.32 9.58 -7.29
C VAL A 62 4.97 10.83 -7.89
N PRO A 63 4.69 11.18 -9.16
CA PRO A 63 5.18 12.42 -9.72
C PRO A 63 4.72 13.57 -8.82
N ALA A 64 5.61 14.51 -8.51
CA ALA A 64 5.20 15.73 -7.82
C ALA A 64 3.98 16.31 -8.54
N ILE A 65 2.93 16.64 -7.78
CA ILE A 65 1.77 17.32 -8.35
C ILE A 65 2.30 18.63 -8.91
N SER A 66 2.47 18.70 -10.23
CA SER A 66 2.71 19.95 -10.94
C SER A 66 1.44 20.77 -10.76
N GLY A 67 1.41 21.56 -9.69
CA GLY A 67 0.35 22.52 -9.44
C GLY A 67 0.20 23.38 -10.69
N ALA A 68 -1.00 23.37 -11.27
CA ALA A 68 -1.37 24.27 -12.33
C ALA A 68 -1.09 25.71 -11.86
N THR A 69 -0.09 26.36 -12.45
CA THR A 69 0.05 27.81 -12.42
C THR A 69 -1.24 28.37 -13.02
N ARG A 70 -2.16 28.83 -12.17
CA ARG A 70 -3.22 29.73 -12.63
C ARG A 70 -2.54 31.06 -12.98
N GLN A 71 -2.59 31.41 -14.26
CA GLN A 71 -2.43 32.80 -14.70
C GLN A 71 -3.61 33.63 -14.21
#